data_AF-A0A7C6JR81-F1
#
_entry.id   AF-A0A7C6JR81-F1
#
_cell.length_a   1.000
_cell.length_b   1.000
_cell.length_c   1.000
_cell.angle_alpha   90.00
_cell.angle_beta   90.00
_cell.angle_gamma   90.00
#
_symmetry.space_group_name_H-M   'P 1'
#
loop_
_entity.id
_entity.type
_entity.pdbx_description
1 polymer ?
#
loop_
_entity_poly.entity_id
_entity_poly.type
_entity_poly.pdbx_seq_one_letter_code
_entity_poly.pdbx_strand_id
1 'polypeptide(L)'
;MSPLVKTEVIVGENTAELLLETDVVLFDPAVKVRNVTGEVLNVMTHILPGTVLVEGRVKHHVFYVGTDMVVHHQSQEVPFCTYVQIPGAQPFMQVAIHDCVESILSEVSSDGSVIGLKTVLSLLAKVTQVRQLRLKPGEGPVYLFPGVSGENTIEEVNENTVLLSQPALKVTEVSGEVIISSAEVIADKVVVKGYISEDIFTAGLDDNLEHHQKEELAFSTLVELPGVCPGMQAQVSTQVDEIKYELTDEGSELKQKIIYMLTVKVTEDVEIAPSVGDTLIKARRVVGTQTLHKLLQQSLTLVPAAQKVNQVSGEVTHIKADVIVGKVIVQGVFVARIYFTGTDGVNYETEERLPFVGYVVLEGAQPGMTAQVTPSVAGIVPEFDAVDNRLSIKVLFKLAVKALQWVQAAVAEQNGLEVFSAETDRCR
;
A
#
# COMPACT_ATOMS: atom_id res chain seq x y z
N MET A 1 28.88 -6.21 -3.73
CA MET A 1 28.13 -6.99 -2.70
C MET A 1 26.71 -7.21 -3.21
N SER A 2 26.03 -8.29 -2.81
CA SER A 2 24.58 -8.38 -3.06
C SER A 2 23.88 -7.18 -2.43
N PRO A 3 22.91 -6.55 -3.12
CA PRO A 3 22.11 -5.51 -2.52
C PRO A 3 21.38 -6.05 -1.29
N LEU A 4 21.15 -5.17 -0.32
CA LEU A 4 20.28 -5.42 0.81
C LEU A 4 18.83 -5.27 0.31
N VAL A 5 17.98 -6.26 0.56
CA VAL A 5 16.60 -6.26 0.07
C VAL A 5 15.60 -6.42 1.21
N LYS A 6 14.48 -5.71 1.13
CA LYS A 6 13.36 -5.85 2.04
C LYS A 6 12.40 -6.92 1.49
N THR A 7 12.09 -7.94 2.29
CA THR A 7 11.15 -8.99 1.91
C THR A 7 10.43 -9.56 3.13
N GLU A 8 9.28 -10.20 2.91
CA GLU A 8 8.55 -10.94 3.93
C GLU A 8 9.14 -12.35 4.04
N VAL A 9 9.71 -12.69 5.20
CA VAL A 9 10.13 -14.04 5.55
C VAL A 9 8.95 -14.76 6.18
N ILE A 10 8.66 -15.98 5.73
CA ILE A 10 7.61 -16.82 6.30
C ILE A 10 8.16 -17.45 7.57
N VAL A 11 7.51 -17.15 8.68
CA VAL A 11 7.83 -17.73 10.00
C VAL A 11 7.18 -19.10 10.12
N GLY A 12 5.93 -19.22 9.66
CA GLY A 12 5.21 -20.48 9.58
C GLY A 12 3.78 -20.29 9.08
N GLU A 13 3.15 -21.40 8.75
CA GLU A 13 1.75 -21.46 8.36
C GLU A 13 1.13 -22.75 8.94
N ASN A 14 -0.13 -22.67 9.34
CA ASN A 14 -0.88 -23.82 9.84
C ASN A 14 -2.38 -23.58 9.68
N THR A 15 -3.18 -24.64 9.66
CA THR A 15 -4.64 -24.58 9.52
C THR A 15 -5.31 -25.05 10.81
N ALA A 16 -6.33 -24.32 11.26
CA ALA A 16 -7.27 -24.82 12.25
C ALA A 16 -8.62 -25.12 11.58
N GLU A 17 -9.19 -26.28 11.92
CA GLU A 17 -10.56 -26.64 11.58
C GLU A 17 -11.44 -26.43 12.82
N LEU A 18 -12.59 -25.78 12.63
CA LEU A 18 -13.53 -25.46 13.69
C LEU A 18 -14.92 -25.97 13.34
N LEU A 19 -15.52 -26.73 14.26
CA LEU A 19 -16.93 -27.10 14.20
C LEU A 19 -17.75 -26.12 15.05
N LEU A 20 -18.69 -25.42 14.42
CA LEU A 20 -19.66 -24.55 15.10
C LEU A 20 -21.02 -25.24 15.09
N GLU A 21 -21.58 -25.46 16.27
CA GLU A 21 -22.94 -25.99 16.44
C GLU A 21 -23.85 -24.88 16.97
N THR A 22 -24.91 -24.56 16.23
CA THR A 22 -25.72 -23.35 16.48
C THR A 22 -27.18 -23.58 16.13
N ASP A 23 -28.09 -23.04 16.92
CA ASP A 23 -29.53 -23.13 16.64
C ASP A 23 -30.07 -21.80 16.09
N VAL A 24 -30.89 -21.92 15.03
CA VAL A 24 -31.65 -20.81 14.43
C VAL A 24 -33.12 -20.99 14.78
N VAL A 25 -33.67 -20.09 15.60
CA VAL A 25 -35.11 -20.01 15.83
C VAL A 25 -35.76 -19.32 14.64
N LEU A 26 -36.71 -20.01 13.99
CA LEU A 26 -37.37 -19.51 12.80
C LEU A 26 -38.56 -18.62 13.13
N PHE A 27 -38.76 -17.58 12.34
CA PHE A 27 -39.97 -16.75 12.42
C PHE A 27 -41.22 -17.53 12.00
N ASP A 28 -41.07 -18.43 11.04
CA ASP A 28 -42.11 -19.31 10.54
C ASP A 28 -41.63 -20.77 10.61
N PRO A 29 -42.41 -21.71 11.17
CA PRO A 29 -42.00 -23.10 11.24
C PRO A 29 -41.68 -23.68 9.85
N ALA A 30 -40.51 -24.30 9.72
CA ALA A 30 -40.05 -24.93 8.49
C ALA A 30 -40.64 -26.33 8.32
N VAL A 31 -41.13 -26.60 7.12
CA VAL A 31 -41.41 -27.96 6.63
C VAL A 31 -40.12 -28.62 6.14
N LYS A 32 -39.24 -27.85 5.51
CA LYS A 32 -37.99 -28.35 4.92
C LYS A 32 -36.95 -27.24 4.74
N VAL A 33 -35.68 -27.53 4.99
CA VAL A 33 -34.55 -26.68 4.59
C VAL A 33 -34.24 -26.89 3.13
N ARG A 34 -34.15 -25.79 2.37
CA ARG A 34 -33.76 -25.82 0.95
C ARG A 34 -32.24 -25.74 0.81
N ASN A 35 -31.63 -24.76 1.48
CA ASN A 35 -30.19 -24.54 1.45
C ASN A 35 -29.76 -23.69 2.65
N VAL A 36 -28.51 -23.87 3.09
CA VAL A 36 -27.84 -22.97 4.02
C VAL A 36 -26.48 -22.62 3.43
N THR A 37 -26.18 -21.32 3.32
CA THR A 37 -24.85 -20.84 2.92
C THR A 37 -24.21 -20.06 4.05
N GLY A 38 -22.89 -20.01 4.09
CA GLY A 38 -22.13 -19.29 5.12
C GLY A 38 -21.09 -18.37 4.51
N GLU A 39 -20.92 -17.20 5.11
CA GLU A 39 -19.81 -16.29 4.84
C GLU A 39 -19.12 -15.93 6.16
N VAL A 40 -17.79 -15.80 6.14
CA VAL A 40 -17.00 -15.38 7.30
C VAL A 40 -16.86 -13.87 7.25
N LEU A 41 -17.11 -13.22 8.38
CA LEU A 41 -17.11 -11.76 8.52
C LEU A 41 -16.21 -11.32 9.68
N ASN A 42 -15.68 -10.11 9.56
CA ASN A 42 -14.98 -9.39 10.63
C ASN A 42 -13.85 -10.19 11.28
N VAL A 43 -13.00 -10.83 10.48
CA VAL A 43 -11.85 -11.58 10.99
C VAL A 43 -10.86 -10.62 11.63
N MET A 44 -10.57 -10.84 12.91
CA MET A 44 -9.59 -10.13 13.71
C MET A 44 -8.56 -11.13 14.22
N THR A 45 -7.30 -10.69 14.33
CA THR A 45 -6.19 -11.57 14.74
C THR A 45 -5.28 -10.94 15.76
N HIS A 46 -4.84 -11.73 16.72
CA HIS A 46 -3.80 -11.37 17.67
C HIS A 46 -2.68 -12.42 17.64
N ILE A 47 -1.44 -11.99 17.40
CA ILE A 47 -0.28 -12.89 17.42
C ILE A 47 0.25 -12.97 18.84
N LEU A 48 0.23 -14.18 19.40
CA LEU A 48 0.83 -14.53 20.67
C LEU A 48 2.13 -15.33 20.41
N PRO A 49 3.03 -15.45 21.40
CA PRO A 49 4.21 -16.30 21.24
C PRO A 49 3.82 -17.74 20.84
N GLY A 50 4.18 -18.14 19.62
CA GLY A 50 3.94 -19.48 19.06
C GLY A 50 2.51 -19.76 18.58
N THR A 51 1.58 -18.81 18.60
CA THR A 51 0.17 -19.05 18.26
C THR A 51 -0.51 -17.78 17.73
N VAL A 52 -1.48 -17.93 16.85
CA VAL A 52 -2.36 -16.84 16.41
C VAL A 52 -3.76 -17.08 16.97
N LEU A 53 -4.30 -16.12 17.71
CA LEU A 53 -5.72 -16.04 18.04
C LEU A 53 -6.47 -15.46 16.84
N VAL A 54 -7.52 -16.14 16.39
CA VAL A 54 -8.39 -15.72 15.28
C VAL A 54 -9.81 -15.63 15.79
N GLU A 55 -10.41 -14.46 15.62
CA GLU A 55 -11.79 -14.16 16.03
C GLU A 55 -12.57 -13.65 14.82
N GLY A 56 -13.86 -13.94 14.78
CA GLY A 56 -14.71 -13.46 13.69
C GLY A 56 -16.15 -13.90 13.88
N ARG A 57 -16.93 -13.82 12.80
CA ARG A 57 -18.32 -14.28 12.77
C ARG A 57 -18.56 -15.12 11.54
N VAL A 58 -19.37 -16.16 11.65
CA VAL A 58 -19.97 -16.83 10.50
C VAL A 58 -21.39 -16.33 10.38
N LYS A 59 -21.75 -15.81 9.20
CA LYS A 59 -23.11 -15.43 8.88
C LYS A 59 -23.75 -16.51 8.04
N HIS A 60 -24.74 -17.18 8.62
CA HIS A 60 -25.55 -18.18 7.96
C HIS A 60 -26.70 -17.50 7.23
N HIS A 61 -26.95 -17.89 5.98
CA HIS A 61 -28.14 -17.58 5.23
C HIS A 61 -28.96 -18.86 5.06
N VAL A 62 -30.07 -18.93 5.76
CA VAL A 62 -30.96 -20.09 5.77
C VAL A 62 -32.12 -19.83 4.82
N PHE A 63 -32.29 -20.71 3.85
CA PHE A 63 -33.43 -20.73 2.94
C PHE A 63 -34.26 -21.96 3.23
N TYR A 64 -35.52 -21.79 3.62
CA TYR A 64 -36.41 -22.88 4.02
C TYR A 64 -37.82 -22.70 3.47
N VAL A 65 -38.60 -23.78 3.45
CA VAL A 65 -40.00 -23.77 3.05
C VAL A 65 -40.85 -23.74 4.32
N GLY A 66 -41.68 -22.71 4.47
CA GLY A 66 -42.60 -22.56 5.60
C GLY A 66 -43.84 -23.45 5.48
N THR A 67 -44.64 -23.50 6.54
CA THR A 67 -45.95 -24.19 6.54
C THR A 67 -46.95 -23.58 5.55
N ASP A 68 -46.73 -22.33 5.14
CA ASP A 68 -47.45 -21.62 4.07
C ASP A 68 -47.02 -22.04 2.65
N MET A 69 -46.07 -22.97 2.55
CA MET A 69 -45.47 -23.44 1.29
C MET A 69 -44.68 -22.37 0.52
N VAL A 70 -44.28 -21.29 1.19
CA VAL A 70 -43.45 -20.22 0.62
C VAL A 70 -41.99 -20.42 1.04
N VAL A 71 -41.05 -19.96 0.21
CA VAL A 71 -39.63 -19.95 0.55
C VAL A 71 -39.32 -18.70 1.36
N HIS A 72 -38.87 -18.91 2.58
CA HIS A 72 -38.41 -17.87 3.49
C HIS A 72 -36.89 -17.80 3.51
N HIS A 73 -36.37 -16.61 3.81
CA HIS A 73 -34.96 -16.35 4.04
C HIS A 73 -34.79 -15.74 5.42
N GLN A 74 -33.84 -16.29 6.17
CA GLN A 74 -33.42 -15.74 7.46
C GLN A 74 -31.90 -15.81 7.55
N SER A 75 -31.29 -14.85 8.24
CA SER A 75 -29.86 -14.86 8.52
C SER A 75 -29.58 -14.78 10.01
N GLN A 76 -28.51 -15.43 10.44
CA GLN A 76 -27.97 -15.37 11.79
C GLN A 76 -26.46 -15.21 11.72
N GLU A 77 -25.90 -14.43 12.62
CA GLU A 77 -24.45 -14.33 12.80
C GLU A 77 -24.04 -15.00 14.10
N VAL A 78 -23.03 -15.86 14.02
CA VAL A 78 -22.48 -16.56 15.17
C VAL A 78 -21.00 -16.25 15.30
N PRO A 79 -20.55 -15.75 16.48
CA PRO A 79 -19.13 -15.49 16.70
C PRO A 79 -18.35 -16.79 16.81
N PHE A 80 -17.08 -16.75 16.38
CA PHE A 80 -16.11 -17.80 16.64
C PHE A 80 -14.81 -17.22 17.17
N CYS A 81 -14.06 -18.06 17.87
CA CYS A 81 -12.76 -17.75 18.43
C CYS A 81 -11.94 -19.03 18.44
N THR A 82 -10.75 -19.03 17.84
CA THR A 82 -9.87 -20.21 17.80
C THR A 82 -8.40 -19.81 17.81
N TYR A 83 -7.55 -20.80 18.06
CA TYR A 83 -6.09 -20.64 18.07
C TYR A 83 -5.46 -21.49 16.97
N VAL A 84 -4.56 -20.88 16.21
CA VAL A 84 -3.73 -21.57 15.21
C VAL A 84 -2.29 -21.63 15.70
N GLN A 85 -1.78 -22.84 15.93
CA GLN A 85 -0.42 -23.05 16.44
C GLN A 85 0.60 -22.80 15.34
N ILE A 86 1.50 -21.82 15.53
CA ILE A 86 2.54 -21.44 14.58
C ILE A 86 3.84 -21.23 15.36
N PRO A 87 4.68 -22.27 15.51
CA PRO A 87 5.97 -22.15 16.18
C PRO A 87 6.82 -21.02 15.61
N GLY A 88 7.43 -20.21 16.49
CA GLY A 88 8.25 -19.06 16.11
C GLY A 88 7.47 -17.76 15.90
N ALA A 89 6.14 -17.78 15.86
CA ALA A 89 5.33 -16.56 15.83
C ALA A 89 5.59 -15.71 17.08
N GLN A 90 5.68 -14.38 16.92
CA GLN A 90 5.89 -13.41 17.99
C GLN A 90 4.98 -12.20 17.79
N PRO A 91 4.67 -11.45 18.87
CA PRO A 91 4.06 -10.12 18.73
C PRO A 91 4.81 -9.25 17.71
N PHE A 92 4.10 -8.32 17.08
CA PHE A 92 4.61 -7.40 16.04
C PHE A 92 4.93 -8.03 14.66
N MET A 93 4.83 -9.35 14.51
CA MET A 93 4.83 -9.99 13.20
C MET A 93 3.52 -9.70 12.44
N GLN A 94 3.48 -10.08 11.17
CA GLN A 94 2.29 -9.96 10.33
C GLN A 94 1.61 -11.32 10.20
N VAL A 95 0.29 -11.33 10.10
CA VAL A 95 -0.48 -12.56 9.86
C VAL A 95 -1.53 -12.31 8.77
N ALA A 96 -1.69 -13.29 7.90
CA ALA A 96 -2.79 -13.36 6.94
C ALA A 96 -3.63 -14.61 7.23
N ILE A 97 -4.95 -14.44 7.22
CA ILE A 97 -5.92 -15.53 7.36
C ILE A 97 -6.56 -15.79 6.00
N HIS A 98 -6.62 -17.05 5.59
CA HIS A 98 -7.48 -17.52 4.52
C HIS A 98 -8.55 -18.40 5.15
N ASP A 99 -9.80 -17.97 5.05
CA ASP A 99 -10.95 -18.65 5.60
C ASP A 99 -11.76 -19.39 4.52
N CYS A 100 -12.40 -20.48 4.91
CA CYS A 100 -13.28 -21.25 4.05
C CYS A 100 -14.36 -21.95 4.87
N VAL A 101 -15.64 -21.70 4.54
CA VAL A 101 -16.75 -22.52 5.05
C VAL A 101 -16.82 -23.79 4.22
N GLU A 102 -16.31 -24.89 4.77
CA GLU A 102 -16.20 -26.15 4.04
C GLU A 102 -17.55 -26.85 3.88
N SER A 103 -18.36 -26.84 4.94
CA SER A 103 -19.70 -27.43 4.90
C SER A 103 -20.61 -26.85 5.99
N ILE A 104 -21.92 -26.88 5.70
CA ILE A 104 -22.97 -26.58 6.68
C ILE A 104 -24.01 -27.70 6.57
N LEU A 105 -24.19 -28.43 7.66
CA LEU A 105 -25.26 -29.42 7.80
C LEU A 105 -26.39 -28.80 8.61
N SER A 106 -27.63 -29.06 8.20
CA SER A 106 -28.82 -28.51 8.86
C SER A 106 -29.79 -29.63 9.25
N GLU A 107 -30.31 -29.57 10.47
CA GLU A 107 -31.32 -30.48 11.00
C GLU A 107 -32.50 -29.67 11.54
N VAL A 108 -33.72 -29.97 11.07
CA VAL A 108 -34.94 -29.27 11.51
C VAL A 108 -35.51 -29.98 12.74
N SER A 109 -35.95 -29.21 13.74
CA SER A 109 -36.69 -29.74 14.88
C SER A 109 -38.01 -30.39 14.46
N SER A 110 -38.55 -31.27 15.30
CA SER A 110 -39.78 -32.01 15.01
C SER A 110 -41.02 -31.12 14.83
N ASP A 111 -41.04 -29.95 15.46
CA ASP A 111 -42.10 -28.94 15.35
C ASP A 111 -41.81 -27.86 14.27
N GLY A 112 -40.66 -27.95 13.60
CA GLY A 112 -40.24 -27.02 12.56
C GLY A 112 -39.76 -25.65 13.06
N SER A 113 -39.78 -25.38 14.38
CA SER A 113 -39.50 -24.05 14.92
C SER A 113 -38.00 -23.70 15.00
N VAL A 114 -37.12 -24.70 14.97
CA VAL A 114 -35.68 -24.53 15.11
C VAL A 114 -34.92 -25.31 14.03
N ILE A 115 -33.85 -24.73 13.50
CA ILE A 115 -32.86 -25.44 12.69
C ILE A 115 -31.53 -25.47 13.45
N GLY A 116 -31.05 -26.67 13.76
CA GLY A 116 -29.69 -26.90 14.23
C GLY A 116 -28.73 -26.91 13.05
N LEU A 117 -27.65 -26.13 13.13
CA LEU A 117 -26.61 -26.01 12.13
C LEU A 117 -25.29 -26.55 12.68
N LYS A 118 -24.60 -27.37 11.88
CA LYS A 118 -23.23 -27.81 12.11
C LYS A 118 -22.35 -27.28 10.98
N THR A 119 -21.55 -26.29 11.28
CA THR A 119 -20.70 -25.60 10.31
C THR A 119 -19.24 -25.98 10.51
N VAL A 120 -18.59 -26.47 9.46
CA VAL A 120 -17.15 -26.72 9.45
C VAL A 120 -16.45 -25.54 8.79
N LEU A 121 -15.59 -24.87 9.55
CA LEU A 121 -14.81 -23.71 9.13
C LEU A 121 -13.32 -24.08 9.13
N SER A 122 -12.63 -23.75 8.04
CA SER A 122 -11.19 -23.94 7.89
C SER A 122 -10.50 -22.58 7.85
N LEU A 123 -9.48 -22.39 8.70
CA LEU A 123 -8.74 -21.14 8.86
C LEU A 123 -7.24 -21.39 8.71
N LEU A 124 -6.69 -21.08 7.54
CA LEU A 124 -5.24 -21.12 7.30
C LEU A 124 -4.63 -19.79 7.75
N ALA A 125 -3.84 -19.83 8.81
CA ALA A 125 -3.06 -18.69 9.27
C ALA A 125 -1.62 -18.78 8.76
N LYS A 126 -1.10 -17.66 8.26
CA LYS A 126 0.27 -17.53 7.76
C LYS A 126 0.94 -16.34 8.39
N VAL A 127 2.00 -16.59 9.16
CA VAL A 127 2.77 -15.56 9.85
C VAL A 127 4.02 -15.22 9.05
N THR A 128 4.21 -13.93 8.80
CA THR A 128 5.39 -13.39 8.10
C THR A 128 6.06 -12.30 8.93
N GLN A 129 7.34 -12.09 8.68
CA GLN A 129 8.13 -11.00 9.24
C GLN A 129 8.86 -10.28 8.13
N VAL A 130 8.73 -8.96 8.06
CA VAL A 130 9.52 -8.15 7.15
C VAL A 130 10.97 -8.10 7.64
N ARG A 131 11.90 -8.59 6.82
CA ARG A 131 13.35 -8.57 7.11
C ARG A 131 14.11 -7.89 5.98
N GLN A 132 15.26 -7.32 6.33
CA GLN A 132 16.26 -6.86 5.35
C GLN A 132 17.32 -7.95 5.21
N LEU A 133 17.44 -8.53 4.03
CA LEU A 133 18.31 -9.67 3.76
C LEU A 133 19.33 -9.32 2.69
N ARG A 134 20.53 -9.87 2.81
CA ARG A 134 21.42 -10.02 1.65
C ARG A 134 21.23 -11.42 1.12
N LEU A 135 20.87 -11.55 -0.14
CA LEU A 135 20.63 -12.86 -0.75
C LEU A 135 21.90 -13.31 -1.47
N LYS A 136 22.26 -14.59 -1.33
CA LYS A 136 23.38 -15.14 -2.08
C LYS A 136 22.98 -15.29 -3.56
N PRO A 137 23.73 -14.70 -4.52
CA PRO A 137 23.43 -14.87 -5.94
C PRO A 137 23.51 -16.34 -6.37
N GLY A 138 22.68 -16.72 -7.34
CA GLY A 138 22.63 -18.06 -7.94
C GLY A 138 22.07 -18.01 -9.37
N GLU A 139 21.65 -19.16 -9.87
CA GLU A 139 21.14 -19.34 -11.25
C GLU A 139 19.64 -19.64 -11.29
N GLY A 140 18.94 -19.38 -10.17
CA GLY A 140 17.52 -19.63 -10.03
C GLY A 140 16.63 -18.61 -10.75
N PRO A 141 15.30 -18.68 -10.52
CA PRO A 141 14.37 -17.68 -11.00
C PRO A 141 14.74 -16.28 -10.50
N VAL A 142 14.46 -15.27 -11.32
CA VAL A 142 14.63 -13.87 -10.94
C VAL A 142 13.43 -13.42 -10.11
N TYR A 143 13.70 -12.72 -9.01
CA TYR A 143 12.70 -12.09 -8.16
C TYR A 143 12.94 -10.59 -8.08
N LEU A 144 11.85 -9.85 -7.98
CA LEU A 144 11.83 -8.41 -7.86
C LEU A 144 11.63 -8.00 -6.40
N PHE A 145 12.63 -7.35 -5.84
CA PHE A 145 12.63 -6.89 -4.45
C PHE A 145 12.73 -5.37 -4.35
N PRO A 146 12.15 -4.75 -3.32
CA PRO A 146 12.60 -3.44 -2.86
C PRO A 146 14.02 -3.56 -2.30
N GLY A 147 15.02 -3.16 -3.09
CA GLY A 147 16.41 -3.01 -2.66
C GLY A 147 16.56 -1.74 -1.83
N VAL A 148 17.26 -1.83 -0.71
CA VAL A 148 17.52 -0.70 0.19
C VAL A 148 18.73 0.05 -0.33
N SER A 149 18.48 1.25 -0.86
CA SER A 149 19.51 2.15 -1.41
C SER A 149 20.13 3.02 -0.32
N GLY A 150 19.37 3.32 0.75
CA GLY A 150 19.86 4.05 1.91
C GLY A 150 18.88 3.99 3.08
N GLU A 151 19.40 4.08 4.31
CA GLU A 151 18.61 4.17 5.54
C GLU A 151 19.35 5.06 6.54
N ASN A 152 18.64 6.03 7.12
CA ASN A 152 19.19 6.95 8.11
C ASN A 152 18.10 7.33 9.12
N THR A 153 18.47 7.45 10.38
CA THR A 153 17.62 7.90 11.47
C THR A 153 18.19 9.20 12.02
N ILE A 154 17.37 10.23 12.05
CA ILE A 154 17.71 11.52 12.65
C ILE A 154 16.76 11.82 13.81
N GLU A 155 17.27 12.58 14.77
CA GLU A 155 16.48 13.20 15.83
C GLU A 155 16.27 14.67 15.45
N GLU A 156 15.02 15.12 15.55
CA GLU A 156 14.62 16.49 15.30
C GLU A 156 14.03 17.09 16.58
N VAL A 157 14.21 18.41 16.72
CA VAL A 157 13.70 19.16 17.86
C VAL A 157 12.92 20.36 17.31
N ASN A 158 11.66 20.47 17.71
CA ASN A 158 10.86 21.65 17.45
C ASN A 158 10.61 22.41 18.76
N GLU A 159 10.92 23.70 18.77
CA GLU A 159 10.63 24.61 19.89
C GLU A 159 9.65 25.68 19.41
N ASN A 160 8.49 25.76 20.05
CA ASN A 160 7.46 26.74 19.73
C ASN A 160 6.80 27.30 21.00
N THR A 161 5.90 28.25 20.81
CA THR A 161 5.01 28.73 21.87
C THR A 161 3.61 28.73 21.33
N VAL A 162 2.74 27.97 21.99
CA VAL A 162 1.31 27.88 21.66
C VAL A 162 0.55 28.91 22.49
N LEU A 163 -0.29 29.69 21.83
CA LEU A 163 -1.26 30.55 22.51
C LEU A 163 -2.48 29.73 22.87
N LEU A 164 -2.77 29.60 24.17
CA LEU A 164 -3.94 28.88 24.62
C LEU A 164 -5.20 29.71 24.35
N SER A 165 -6.23 29.04 23.80
CA SER A 165 -7.54 29.60 23.50
C SER A 165 -8.25 30.15 24.74
N GLN A 166 -7.89 29.63 25.92
CA GLN A 166 -8.30 30.12 27.23
C GLN A 166 -7.12 30.07 28.20
N PRO A 167 -6.99 31.04 29.13
CA PRO A 167 -5.99 30.98 30.19
C PRO A 167 -6.15 29.71 31.04
N ALA A 168 -5.07 28.97 31.22
CA ALA A 168 -5.02 27.73 31.98
C ALA A 168 -4.39 27.94 33.36
N LEU A 169 -4.92 27.26 34.37
CA LEU A 169 -4.28 27.11 35.67
C LEU A 169 -3.08 26.16 35.58
N LYS A 170 -3.22 25.10 34.79
CA LYS A 170 -2.19 24.08 34.56
C LYS A 170 -2.48 23.28 33.30
N VAL A 171 -1.45 22.67 32.75
CA VAL A 171 -1.56 21.65 31.70
C VAL A 171 -1.74 20.28 32.36
N THR A 172 -2.75 19.52 31.90
CA THR A 172 -3.01 18.16 32.39
C THR A 172 -2.28 17.13 31.55
N GLU A 173 -2.31 17.28 30.23
CA GLU A 173 -1.67 16.37 29.29
C GLU A 173 -1.32 17.09 27.99
N VAL A 174 -0.20 16.69 27.39
CA VAL A 174 0.14 17.03 26.01
C VAL A 174 0.56 15.75 25.32
N SER A 175 -0.05 15.46 24.18
CA SER A 175 0.35 14.36 23.32
C SER A 175 0.52 14.85 21.89
N GLY A 176 1.36 14.16 21.11
CA GLY A 176 1.64 14.56 19.74
C GLY A 176 1.93 13.37 18.85
N GLU A 177 1.52 13.48 17.59
CA GLU A 177 1.83 12.53 16.53
C GLU A 177 2.48 13.27 15.34
N VAL A 178 3.55 12.70 14.80
CA VAL A 178 4.22 13.25 13.62
C VAL A 178 3.61 12.67 12.35
N ILE A 179 3.01 13.51 11.52
CA ILE A 179 2.36 13.14 10.27
C ILE A 179 3.20 13.62 9.09
N ILE A 180 3.63 12.69 8.24
CA ILE A 180 4.43 12.98 7.04
C ILE A 180 3.51 13.34 5.87
N SER A 181 3.69 14.54 5.33
CA SER A 181 2.94 15.02 4.16
C SER A 181 3.64 14.69 2.84
N SER A 182 4.98 14.68 2.82
CA SER A 182 5.76 14.25 1.65
C SER A 182 7.18 13.84 2.05
N ALA A 183 7.75 12.92 1.26
CA ALA A 183 9.15 12.53 1.32
C ALA A 183 9.70 12.45 -0.11
N GLU A 184 10.46 13.47 -0.52
CA GLU A 184 10.98 13.60 -1.88
C GLU A 184 12.46 13.23 -1.92
N VAL A 185 12.80 12.23 -2.74
CA VAL A 185 14.19 11.84 -2.96
C VAL A 185 14.84 12.80 -3.96
N ILE A 186 15.90 13.46 -3.52
CA ILE A 186 16.80 14.25 -4.36
C ILE A 186 18.18 13.57 -4.36
N ALA A 187 19.16 14.12 -5.10
CA ALA A 187 20.50 13.57 -5.11
C ALA A 187 21.08 13.56 -3.67
N ASP A 188 21.47 12.38 -3.20
CA ASP A 188 22.09 12.09 -1.90
C ASP A 188 21.29 12.47 -0.65
N LYS A 189 20.02 12.89 -0.80
CA LYS A 189 19.19 13.37 0.31
C LYS A 189 17.72 13.08 0.12
N VAL A 190 16.96 13.18 1.20
CA VAL A 190 15.49 13.16 1.17
C VAL A 190 14.96 14.42 1.86
N VAL A 191 14.09 15.14 1.17
CA VAL A 191 13.32 16.26 1.74
C VAL A 191 12.09 15.67 2.41
N VAL A 192 12.01 15.74 3.73
CA VAL A 192 10.85 15.27 4.50
C VAL A 192 10.05 16.48 4.96
N LYS A 193 8.76 16.52 4.61
CA LYS A 193 7.82 17.53 5.09
C LYS A 193 6.69 16.85 5.82
N GLY A 194 6.18 17.54 6.84
CA GLY A 194 5.10 17.04 7.66
C GLY A 194 4.62 18.10 8.64
N TYR A 195 3.84 17.64 9.60
CA TYR A 195 3.44 18.45 10.74
C TYR A 195 3.32 17.55 11.98
N ILE A 196 3.46 18.16 13.14
CA ILE A 196 3.19 17.53 14.42
C ILE A 196 1.75 17.91 14.78
N SER A 197 0.87 16.92 14.90
CA SER A 197 -0.51 17.09 15.37
C SER A 197 -0.51 16.89 16.88
N GLU A 198 -0.77 17.97 17.62
CA GLU A 198 -0.76 17.96 19.09
C GLU A 198 -2.18 18.04 19.65
N ASP A 199 -2.41 17.30 20.72
CA ASP A 199 -3.59 17.42 21.57
C ASP A 199 -3.14 17.94 22.95
N ILE A 200 -3.59 19.14 23.29
CA ILE A 200 -3.25 19.85 24.53
C ILE A 200 -4.50 19.88 25.41
N PHE A 201 -4.39 19.27 26.59
CA PHE A 201 -5.42 19.29 27.62
C PHE A 201 -4.98 20.19 28.77
N THR A 202 -5.87 21.11 29.17
CA THR A 202 -5.60 22.08 30.23
C THR A 202 -6.76 22.19 31.20
N ALA A 203 -6.49 22.61 32.44
CA ALA A 203 -7.53 23.03 33.37
C ALA A 203 -7.65 24.56 33.32
N GLY A 204 -8.83 25.09 33.03
CA GLY A 204 -9.06 26.54 32.88
C GLY A 204 -8.81 27.30 34.18
N LEU A 205 -8.23 28.49 34.07
CA LEU A 205 -7.90 29.33 35.23
C LEU A 205 -9.16 29.82 35.96
N ASP A 206 -10.20 30.15 35.20
CA ASP A 206 -11.42 30.78 35.73
C ASP A 206 -12.51 29.77 36.10
N ASP A 207 -12.61 28.65 35.37
CA ASP A 207 -13.70 27.68 35.52
C ASP A 207 -13.24 26.33 36.11
N ASN A 208 -11.93 26.08 36.13
CA ASN A 208 -11.33 24.82 36.56
C ASN A 208 -11.89 23.59 35.82
N LEU A 209 -12.42 23.80 34.60
CA LEU A 209 -12.88 22.74 33.71
C LEU A 209 -11.74 22.32 32.79
N GLU A 210 -11.84 21.10 32.25
CA GLU A 210 -10.90 20.61 31.25
C GLU A 210 -11.25 21.21 29.88
N HIS A 211 -10.23 21.80 29.25
CA HIS A 211 -10.30 22.32 27.89
C HIS A 211 -9.34 21.53 27.00
N HIS A 212 -9.75 21.32 25.76
CA HIS A 212 -8.96 20.65 24.74
C HIS A 212 -8.67 21.62 23.61
N GLN A 213 -7.40 21.69 23.23
CA GLN A 213 -6.93 22.47 22.09
C GLN A 213 -6.05 21.61 21.22
N LYS A 214 -6.34 21.63 19.91
CA LYS A 214 -5.55 20.96 18.89
C LYS A 214 -4.64 21.97 18.21
N GLU A 215 -3.37 21.61 18.05
CA GLU A 215 -2.37 22.41 17.33
C GLU A 215 -1.69 21.58 16.23
N GLU A 216 -1.29 22.26 15.16
CA GLU A 216 -0.55 21.65 14.06
C GLU A 216 0.71 22.45 13.74
N LEU A 217 1.87 21.83 13.94
CA LEU A 217 3.16 22.47 13.77
C LEU A 217 3.90 21.90 12.56
N ALA A 218 3.88 22.63 11.45
CA ALA A 218 4.54 22.23 10.21
C ALA A 218 6.07 22.21 10.34
N PHE A 219 6.71 21.22 9.70
CA PHE A 219 8.16 21.12 9.61
C PHE A 219 8.61 20.69 8.20
N SER A 220 9.88 20.99 7.90
CA SER A 220 10.57 20.53 6.70
C SER A 220 12.05 20.31 7.04
N THR A 221 12.55 19.10 6.85
CA THR A 221 13.95 18.74 7.12
C THR A 221 14.57 17.98 5.94
N LEU A 222 15.91 17.96 5.92
CA LEU A 222 16.74 17.27 4.93
C LEU A 222 17.46 16.12 5.62
N VAL A 223 17.22 14.89 5.14
CA VAL A 223 17.90 13.69 5.64
C VAL A 223 18.97 13.27 4.65
N GLU A 224 20.23 13.30 5.08
CA GLU A 224 21.37 12.89 4.26
C GLU A 224 21.37 11.36 4.07
N LEU A 225 21.41 10.92 2.81
CA LEU A 225 21.38 9.52 2.38
C LEU A 225 22.24 9.36 1.10
N PRO A 226 23.58 9.32 1.21
CA PRO A 226 24.46 9.24 0.04
C PRO A 226 24.15 8.05 -0.88
N GLY A 227 24.14 8.29 -2.18
CA GLY A 227 23.88 7.29 -3.22
C GLY A 227 22.41 7.16 -3.67
N VAL A 228 21.48 7.87 -3.01
CA VAL A 228 20.08 7.93 -3.46
C VAL A 228 19.92 8.96 -4.58
N CYS A 229 19.00 8.70 -5.51
CA CYS A 229 18.77 9.56 -6.67
C CYS A 229 17.25 9.73 -6.92
N PRO A 230 16.82 10.81 -7.60
CA PRO A 230 15.42 11.03 -7.95
C PRO A 230 14.76 9.83 -8.65
N GLY A 231 13.51 9.55 -8.31
CA GLY A 231 12.74 8.41 -8.83
C GLY A 231 12.76 7.15 -7.93
N MET A 232 13.66 7.09 -6.95
CA MET A 232 13.60 6.09 -5.88
C MET A 232 12.44 6.36 -4.91
N GLN A 233 12.06 5.36 -4.11
CA GLN A 233 10.91 5.42 -3.21
C GLN A 233 11.35 5.62 -1.76
N ALA A 234 10.96 6.73 -1.15
CA ALA A 234 11.20 7.00 0.26
C ALA A 234 10.03 6.52 1.14
N GLN A 235 10.36 5.92 2.27
CA GLN A 235 9.45 5.60 3.38
C GLN A 235 9.99 6.25 4.63
N VAL A 236 9.14 6.95 5.37
CA VAL A 236 9.51 7.62 6.62
C VAL A 236 8.70 7.02 7.75
N SER A 237 9.38 6.48 8.75
CA SER A 237 8.79 6.08 10.03
C SER A 237 9.08 7.16 11.06
N THR A 238 8.08 7.49 11.88
CA THR A 238 8.17 8.55 12.88
C THR A 238 7.92 8.02 14.28
N GLN A 239 8.51 8.67 15.27
CA GLN A 239 8.25 8.39 16.68
C GLN A 239 8.46 9.68 17.47
N VAL A 240 7.46 10.10 18.25
CA VAL A 240 7.65 11.15 19.26
C VAL A 240 8.35 10.51 20.47
N ASP A 241 9.46 11.09 20.89
CA ASP A 241 10.22 10.60 22.03
C ASP A 241 9.81 11.35 23.31
N GLU A 242 9.78 12.68 23.26
CA GLU A 242 9.48 13.50 24.42
C GLU A 242 8.84 14.85 24.04
N ILE A 243 7.86 15.30 24.82
CA ILE A 243 7.31 16.67 24.75
C ILE A 243 7.55 17.35 26.09
N LYS A 244 8.46 18.31 26.13
CA LYS A 244 8.69 19.18 27.30
C LYS A 244 7.86 20.43 27.13
N TYR A 245 7.25 20.90 28.21
CA TYR A 245 6.45 22.11 28.17
C TYR A 245 6.53 22.92 29.47
N GLU A 246 6.33 24.22 29.34
CA GLU A 246 6.29 25.19 30.44
C GLU A 246 5.14 26.17 30.18
N LEU A 247 4.15 26.19 31.06
CA LEU A 247 3.05 27.15 31.03
C LEU A 247 3.52 28.47 31.66
N THR A 248 3.24 29.60 31.03
CA THR A 248 3.57 30.91 31.60
C THR A 248 2.75 31.22 32.86
N ASP A 249 3.24 32.15 33.68
CA ASP A 249 2.56 32.55 34.92
C ASP A 249 1.15 33.12 34.66
N GLU A 250 0.94 33.76 33.50
CA GLU A 250 -0.38 34.27 33.07
C GLU A 250 -1.33 33.17 32.60
N GLY A 251 -0.84 31.95 32.39
CA GLY A 251 -1.62 30.80 31.91
C GLY A 251 -2.04 30.87 30.45
N SER A 252 -1.61 31.88 29.68
CA SER A 252 -2.04 32.08 28.29
C SER A 252 -1.11 31.46 27.25
N GLU A 253 0.15 31.19 27.60
CA GLU A 253 1.16 30.70 26.66
C GLU A 253 1.79 29.40 27.16
N LEU A 254 1.91 28.43 26.26
CA LEU A 254 2.59 27.16 26.52
C LEU A 254 3.87 27.10 25.69
N LYS A 255 5.03 27.21 26.32
CA LYS A 255 6.32 27.00 25.67
C LYS A 255 6.60 25.52 25.58
N GLN A 256 6.91 25.01 24.40
CA GLN A 256 7.09 23.57 24.20
C GLN A 256 8.38 23.27 23.46
N LYS A 257 8.93 22.10 23.75
CA LYS A 257 10.05 21.48 23.05
C LYS A 257 9.69 20.02 22.76
N ILE A 258 9.47 19.71 21.50
CA ILE A 258 9.07 18.39 21.02
C ILE A 258 10.28 17.72 20.37
N ILE A 259 10.66 16.56 20.89
CA ILE A 259 11.75 15.72 20.39
C ILE A 259 11.14 14.51 19.70
N TYR A 260 11.53 14.28 18.44
CA TYR A 260 10.99 13.19 17.64
C TYR A 260 12.06 12.61 16.71
N MET A 261 11.94 11.32 16.42
CA MET A 261 12.81 10.61 15.49
C MET A 261 12.14 10.42 14.13
N LEU A 262 12.94 10.61 13.08
CA LEU A 262 12.57 10.29 11.71
C LEU A 262 13.52 9.22 11.18
N THR A 263 13.00 8.03 10.87
CA THR A 263 13.75 6.97 10.18
C THR A 263 13.35 6.96 8.71
N VAL A 264 14.26 7.40 7.84
CA VAL A 264 14.06 7.47 6.39
C VAL A 264 14.73 6.30 5.72
N LYS A 265 13.95 5.56 4.93
CA LYS A 265 14.41 4.44 4.11
C LYS A 265 14.10 4.70 2.65
N VAL A 266 15.12 4.63 1.81
CA VAL A 266 14.98 4.76 0.35
C VAL A 266 15.18 3.39 -0.29
N THR A 267 14.25 3.05 -1.18
CA THR A 267 14.26 1.78 -1.91
C THR A 267 14.13 1.97 -3.42
N GLU A 268 14.74 1.06 -4.17
CA GLU A 268 14.56 0.90 -5.60
C GLU A 268 14.26 -0.58 -5.92
N ASP A 269 13.49 -0.83 -6.97
CA ASP A 269 13.23 -2.21 -7.40
C ASP A 269 14.54 -2.83 -7.95
N VAL A 270 14.97 -3.95 -7.38
CA VAL A 270 16.13 -4.73 -7.81
C VAL A 270 15.71 -6.14 -8.21
N GLU A 271 16.31 -6.65 -9.28
CA GLU A 271 16.13 -8.02 -9.74
C GLU A 271 17.29 -8.89 -9.27
N ILE A 272 16.96 -9.98 -8.57
CA ILE A 272 17.96 -10.91 -8.02
C ILE A 272 17.53 -12.33 -8.34
N ALA A 273 18.48 -13.14 -8.82
CA ALA A 273 18.35 -14.59 -8.87
C ALA A 273 19.08 -15.19 -7.66
N PRO A 274 18.41 -15.45 -6.53
CA PRO A 274 19.04 -16.03 -5.36
C PRO A 274 19.30 -17.52 -5.56
N SER A 275 20.36 -18.05 -4.94
CA SER A 275 20.53 -19.50 -4.78
C SER A 275 19.50 -20.06 -3.79
N VAL A 276 19.11 -21.32 -3.96
CA VAL A 276 18.21 -22.02 -3.04
C VAL A 276 18.87 -22.17 -1.66
N GLY A 277 18.08 -21.97 -0.61
CA GLY A 277 18.50 -22.15 0.80
C GLY A 277 17.29 -22.38 1.69
N ASP A 278 17.45 -22.18 3.01
CA ASP A 278 16.44 -22.57 4.00
C ASP A 278 15.46 -21.45 4.37
N THR A 279 15.79 -20.19 4.04
CA THR A 279 14.92 -19.05 4.36
C THR A 279 13.76 -19.01 3.37
N LEU A 280 12.55 -19.28 3.86
CA LEU A 280 11.33 -19.13 3.06
C LEU A 280 10.91 -17.66 3.01
N ILE A 281 10.85 -17.11 1.81
CA ILE A 281 10.39 -15.74 1.55
C ILE A 281 9.12 -15.73 0.71
N LYS A 282 8.32 -14.69 0.87
CA LYS A 282 7.25 -14.33 -0.05
C LYS A 282 7.77 -13.24 -0.98
N ALA A 283 7.88 -13.56 -2.27
CA ALA A 283 8.51 -12.68 -3.24
C ALA A 283 7.74 -12.61 -4.56
N ARG A 284 7.97 -11.54 -5.32
CA ARG A 284 7.45 -11.37 -6.67
C ARG A 284 8.45 -11.97 -7.66
N ARG A 285 8.15 -13.17 -8.17
CA ARG A 285 8.94 -13.78 -9.25
C ARG A 285 8.69 -13.03 -10.56
N VAL A 286 9.76 -12.69 -11.27
CA VAL A 286 9.69 -12.16 -12.63
C VAL A 286 9.45 -13.33 -13.57
N VAL A 287 8.25 -13.40 -14.13
CA VAL A 287 7.85 -14.46 -15.08
C VAL A 287 8.31 -14.14 -16.48
N GLY A 288 8.37 -12.85 -16.82
CA GLY A 288 8.96 -12.38 -18.07
C GLY A 288 8.89 -10.86 -18.19
N THR A 289 9.75 -10.34 -19.05
CA THR A 289 9.91 -8.91 -19.32
C THR A 289 9.85 -8.67 -20.82
N GLN A 290 9.06 -7.70 -21.27
CA GLN A 290 9.00 -7.30 -22.67
C GLN A 290 8.77 -5.80 -22.80
N THR A 291 9.16 -5.21 -23.94
CA THR A 291 8.90 -3.80 -24.24
C THR A 291 7.80 -3.67 -25.28
N LEU A 292 6.78 -2.84 -25.00
CA LEU A 292 5.81 -2.40 -25.99
C LEU A 292 6.25 -1.04 -26.55
N HIS A 293 6.49 -0.98 -27.85
CA HIS A 293 6.75 0.27 -28.56
C HIS A 293 5.44 0.84 -29.13
N LYS A 294 5.23 2.15 -28.98
CA LYS A 294 4.06 2.85 -29.51
C LYS A 294 4.45 4.14 -30.23
N LEU A 295 3.79 4.34 -31.38
CA LEU A 295 3.74 5.59 -32.10
C LEU A 295 2.29 6.07 -32.08
N LEU A 296 2.04 7.23 -31.51
CA LEU A 296 0.75 7.93 -31.63
C LEU A 296 0.92 9.12 -32.57
N GLN A 297 -0.11 9.37 -33.36
CA GLN A 297 -0.18 10.53 -34.24
C GLN A 297 -1.52 11.21 -34.02
N GLN A 298 -1.50 12.52 -33.74
CA GLN A 298 -2.70 13.32 -33.58
C GLN A 298 -2.53 14.65 -34.32
N SER A 299 -3.59 15.11 -34.97
CA SER A 299 -3.69 16.48 -35.48
C SER A 299 -4.81 17.21 -34.76
N LEU A 300 -4.55 18.45 -34.35
CA LEU A 300 -5.55 19.31 -33.70
C LEU A 300 -5.41 20.76 -34.17
N THR A 301 -6.52 21.50 -34.08
CA THR A 301 -6.55 22.94 -34.31
C THR A 301 -6.37 23.65 -32.97
N LEU A 302 -5.44 24.62 -32.92
CA LEU A 302 -5.18 25.36 -31.69
C LEU A 302 -6.20 26.49 -31.50
N VAL A 303 -6.70 26.64 -30.28
CA VAL A 303 -7.65 27.70 -29.92
C VAL A 303 -7.10 28.44 -28.70
N PRO A 304 -6.84 29.77 -28.79
CA PRO A 304 -6.98 30.63 -29.98
C PRO A 304 -5.98 30.29 -31.09
N ALA A 305 -6.14 30.93 -32.26
CA ALA A 305 -5.25 30.70 -33.40
C ALA A 305 -3.80 31.00 -33.04
N ALA A 306 -2.91 30.05 -33.32
CA ALA A 306 -1.51 30.12 -32.95
C ALA A 306 -0.67 30.78 -34.05
N GLN A 307 0.24 31.65 -33.65
CA GLN A 307 1.30 32.16 -34.51
C GLN A 307 2.45 31.14 -34.61
N LYS A 308 2.79 30.47 -33.49
CA LYS A 308 3.84 29.44 -33.42
C LYS A 308 3.61 28.52 -32.23
N VAL A 309 4.11 27.30 -32.34
CA VAL A 309 4.22 26.36 -31.21
C VAL A 309 5.61 26.49 -30.60
N ASN A 310 5.67 26.72 -29.29
CA ASN A 310 6.91 26.93 -28.56
C ASN A 310 7.48 25.60 -28.04
N GLN A 311 6.63 24.77 -27.44
CA GLN A 311 7.03 23.51 -26.84
C GLN A 311 5.85 22.54 -26.81
N VAL A 312 6.14 21.26 -27.04
CA VAL A 312 5.22 20.16 -26.69
C VAL A 312 5.96 19.21 -25.77
N SER A 313 5.41 18.97 -24.59
CA SER A 313 5.87 17.96 -23.65
C SER A 313 4.74 16.98 -23.38
N GLY A 314 5.05 15.87 -22.72
CA GLY A 314 4.00 14.95 -22.32
C GLY A 314 4.52 13.71 -21.63
N GLU A 315 3.61 13.03 -20.99
CA GLU A 315 3.88 11.84 -20.18
C GLU A 315 2.76 10.82 -20.38
N VAL A 316 3.08 9.56 -20.06
CA VAL A 316 2.10 8.48 -20.07
C VAL A 316 1.53 8.33 -18.67
N THR A 317 0.21 8.45 -18.55
CA THR A 317 -0.52 8.37 -17.28
C THR A 317 -1.66 7.35 -17.39
N HIS A 318 -2.35 7.11 -16.27
CA HIS A 318 -3.53 6.24 -16.19
C HIS A 318 -3.29 4.82 -16.74
N ILE A 319 -2.09 4.28 -16.50
CA ILE A 319 -1.71 2.97 -17.01
C ILE A 319 -2.50 1.88 -16.27
N LYS A 320 -3.15 1.01 -17.03
CA LYS A 320 -3.76 -0.23 -16.55
C LYS A 320 -3.19 -1.39 -17.36
N ALA A 321 -2.98 -2.52 -16.69
CA ALA A 321 -2.48 -3.71 -17.34
C ALA A 321 -3.23 -4.96 -16.87
N ASP A 322 -3.64 -5.78 -17.84
CA ASP A 322 -4.33 -7.03 -17.62
C ASP A 322 -3.45 -8.19 -18.08
N VAL A 323 -3.18 -9.12 -17.17
CA VAL A 323 -2.44 -10.34 -17.50
C VAL A 323 -3.41 -11.42 -17.92
N ILE A 324 -3.27 -11.88 -19.16
CA ILE A 324 -4.01 -13.01 -19.71
C ILE A 324 -3.02 -14.11 -20.11
N VAL A 325 -3.54 -15.25 -20.56
CA VAL A 325 -2.69 -16.36 -21.00
C VAL A 325 -1.76 -15.91 -22.14
N GLY A 326 -0.44 -15.98 -21.88
CA GLY A 326 0.62 -15.69 -22.84
C GLY A 326 0.80 -14.21 -23.21
N LYS A 327 0.02 -13.28 -22.65
CA LYS A 327 0.06 -11.85 -23.02
C LYS A 327 -0.23 -10.94 -21.85
N VAL A 328 0.29 -9.71 -21.94
CA VAL A 328 -0.11 -8.60 -21.07
C VAL A 328 -0.68 -7.49 -21.94
N ILE A 329 -1.94 -7.14 -21.71
CA ILE A 329 -2.61 -6.01 -22.35
C ILE A 329 -2.28 -4.77 -21.53
N VAL A 330 -1.93 -3.67 -22.19
CA VAL A 330 -1.61 -2.40 -21.55
C VAL A 330 -2.48 -1.31 -22.17
N GLN A 331 -3.15 -0.55 -21.32
CA GLN A 331 -3.96 0.61 -21.67
C GLN A 331 -3.42 1.82 -20.90
N GLY A 332 -3.57 3.01 -21.48
CA GLY A 332 -3.19 4.24 -20.80
C GLY A 332 -3.53 5.47 -21.64
N VAL A 333 -3.12 6.63 -21.14
CA VAL A 333 -3.32 7.92 -21.80
C VAL A 333 -1.99 8.63 -21.89
N PHE A 334 -1.59 9.02 -23.08
CA PHE A 334 -0.52 10.00 -23.24
C PHE A 334 -1.13 11.40 -23.12
N VAL A 335 -0.66 12.19 -22.16
CA VAL A 335 -1.12 13.55 -21.92
C VAL A 335 -0.07 14.51 -22.49
N ALA A 336 -0.42 15.20 -23.58
CA ALA A 336 0.44 16.20 -24.20
C ALA A 336 0.11 17.59 -23.64
N ARG A 337 1.12 18.32 -23.18
CA ARG A 337 1.01 19.75 -22.85
C ARG A 337 1.65 20.57 -23.96
N ILE A 338 0.87 21.48 -24.53
CA ILE A 338 1.24 22.26 -25.71
C ILE A 338 1.28 23.72 -25.31
N TYR A 339 2.48 24.31 -25.40
CA TYR A 339 2.73 25.72 -25.16
C TYR A 339 2.91 26.44 -26.49
N PHE A 340 2.11 27.47 -26.74
CA PHE A 340 2.11 28.20 -28.02
C PHE A 340 1.87 29.69 -27.82
N THR A 341 2.25 30.49 -28.81
CA THR A 341 1.97 31.94 -28.83
C THR A 341 0.83 32.19 -29.80
N GLY A 342 -0.24 32.84 -29.34
CA GLY A 342 -1.39 33.21 -30.14
C GLY A 342 -1.07 34.31 -31.16
N THR A 343 -1.94 34.51 -32.14
CA THR A 343 -1.82 35.62 -33.10
C THR A 343 -1.95 37.01 -32.46
N ASP A 344 -2.45 37.06 -31.23
CA ASP A 344 -2.51 38.25 -30.37
C ASP A 344 -1.21 38.51 -29.59
N GLY A 345 -0.21 37.62 -29.71
CA GLY A 345 1.06 37.71 -29.01
C GLY A 345 1.04 37.17 -27.58
N VAL A 346 -0.08 36.61 -27.11
CA VAL A 346 -0.21 36.04 -25.77
C VAL A 346 0.25 34.58 -25.76
N ASN A 347 0.87 34.13 -24.67
CA ASN A 347 1.25 32.73 -24.49
C ASN A 347 0.10 31.92 -23.89
N TYR A 348 -0.18 30.78 -24.51
CA TYR A 348 -1.24 29.86 -24.12
C TYR A 348 -0.68 28.47 -23.81
N GLU A 349 -1.41 27.76 -22.97
CA GLU A 349 -1.21 26.34 -22.67
C GLU A 349 -2.51 25.60 -22.97
N THR A 350 -2.40 24.44 -23.61
CA THR A 350 -3.51 23.51 -23.78
C THR A 350 -3.05 22.07 -23.58
N GLU A 351 -3.98 21.20 -23.18
CA GLU A 351 -3.73 19.79 -22.92
C GLU A 351 -4.50 18.94 -23.94
N GLU A 352 -3.80 17.96 -24.53
CA GLU A 352 -4.41 16.96 -25.41
C GLU A 352 -4.20 15.55 -24.84
N ARG A 353 -5.28 14.76 -24.80
CA ARG A 353 -5.27 13.41 -24.21
C ARG A 353 -5.42 12.34 -25.28
N LEU A 354 -4.36 11.55 -25.46
CA LEU A 354 -4.29 10.49 -26.48
C LEU A 354 -4.37 9.11 -25.81
N PRO A 355 -5.55 8.47 -25.76
CA PRO A 355 -5.66 7.12 -25.23
C PRO A 355 -4.95 6.12 -26.16
N PHE A 356 -4.38 5.08 -25.58
CA PHE A 356 -3.81 3.97 -26.34
C PHE A 356 -4.10 2.62 -25.69
N VAL A 357 -4.05 1.59 -26.52
CA VAL A 357 -4.07 0.18 -26.11
C VAL A 357 -3.01 -0.58 -26.89
N GLY A 358 -2.34 -1.52 -26.24
CA GLY A 358 -1.44 -2.47 -26.89
C GLY A 358 -1.27 -3.72 -26.04
N TYR A 359 -0.42 -4.63 -26.50
CA TYR A 359 -0.07 -5.82 -25.72
C TYR A 359 1.36 -6.24 -26.01
N VAL A 360 1.96 -6.95 -25.06
CA VAL A 360 3.19 -7.73 -25.26
C VAL A 360 2.88 -9.21 -25.18
N VAL A 361 3.64 -10.02 -25.93
CA VAL A 361 3.61 -11.47 -25.79
C VAL A 361 4.64 -11.87 -24.73
N LEU A 362 4.16 -12.59 -23.72
CA LEU A 362 4.93 -13.11 -22.60
C LEU A 362 4.42 -14.53 -22.32
N GLU A 363 5.06 -15.55 -22.89
CA GLU A 363 4.59 -16.95 -22.89
C GLU A 363 4.22 -17.48 -21.49
N GLY A 364 4.96 -17.08 -20.45
CA GLY A 364 4.69 -17.49 -19.06
C GLY A 364 3.52 -16.76 -18.38
N ALA A 365 2.93 -15.73 -19.00
CA ALA A 365 1.87 -14.92 -18.40
C ALA A 365 0.58 -15.73 -18.19
N GLN A 366 -0.03 -15.60 -17.01
CA GLN A 366 -1.29 -16.25 -16.64
C GLN A 366 -2.20 -15.31 -15.83
N PRO A 367 -3.53 -15.50 -15.88
CA PRO A 367 -4.46 -14.79 -14.99
C PRO A 367 -4.08 -14.94 -13.52
N GLY A 368 -4.24 -13.85 -12.75
CA GLY A 368 -3.85 -13.79 -11.33
C GLY A 368 -2.42 -13.29 -11.09
N MET A 369 -1.58 -13.21 -12.14
CA MET A 369 -0.33 -12.46 -12.09
C MET A 369 -0.59 -10.96 -12.14
N THR A 370 0.37 -10.17 -11.65
CA THR A 370 0.35 -8.71 -11.76
C THR A 370 1.30 -8.25 -12.86
N ALA A 371 1.01 -7.11 -13.47
CA ALA A 371 1.88 -6.48 -14.45
C ALA A 371 2.42 -5.15 -13.91
N GLN A 372 3.74 -5.01 -13.90
CA GLN A 372 4.40 -3.72 -13.68
C GLN A 372 4.72 -3.11 -15.04
N VAL A 373 4.29 -1.86 -15.25
CA VAL A 373 4.51 -1.15 -16.51
C VAL A 373 5.20 0.18 -16.25
N THR A 374 6.38 0.35 -16.83
CA THR A 374 7.17 1.59 -16.71
C THR A 374 7.23 2.29 -18.07
N PRO A 375 6.58 3.46 -18.23
CA PRO A 375 6.63 4.22 -19.46
C PRO A 375 7.94 5.00 -19.60
N SER A 376 8.34 5.25 -20.85
CA SER A 376 9.41 6.17 -21.20
C SER A 376 9.09 6.81 -22.55
N VAL A 377 8.96 8.14 -22.54
CA VAL A 377 8.72 8.93 -23.76
C VAL A 377 10.07 9.11 -24.45
N ALA A 378 10.20 8.55 -25.65
CA ALA A 378 11.44 8.61 -26.42
C ALA A 378 11.54 9.91 -27.23
N GLY A 379 10.40 10.46 -27.66
CA GLY A 379 10.37 11.74 -28.36
C GLY A 379 8.97 12.19 -28.74
N ILE A 380 8.81 13.50 -28.86
CA ILE A 380 7.60 14.15 -29.37
C ILE A 380 8.05 15.04 -30.53
N VAL A 381 7.47 14.83 -31.71
CA VAL A 381 7.77 15.59 -32.92
C VAL A 381 6.54 16.43 -33.27
N PRO A 382 6.53 17.73 -32.94
CA PRO A 382 5.48 18.64 -33.36
C PRO A 382 5.77 19.21 -34.76
N GLU A 383 4.75 19.23 -35.61
CA GLU A 383 4.74 19.85 -36.94
C GLU A 383 3.55 20.82 -36.97
N PHE A 384 3.82 22.14 -36.93
CA PHE A 384 2.79 23.17 -36.92
C PHE A 384 2.66 23.87 -38.27
N ASP A 385 1.44 23.90 -38.81
CA ASP A 385 1.05 24.69 -39.96
C ASP A 385 0.31 25.95 -39.51
N ALA A 386 0.95 27.10 -39.66
CA ALA A 386 0.39 28.39 -39.25
C ALA A 386 -0.72 28.88 -40.19
N VAL A 387 -0.76 28.43 -41.45
CA VAL A 387 -1.77 28.84 -42.42
C VAL A 387 -3.11 28.19 -42.09
N ASP A 388 -3.09 26.88 -41.81
CA ASP A 388 -4.26 26.10 -41.45
C ASP A 388 -4.54 26.08 -39.93
N ASN A 389 -3.69 26.75 -39.14
CA ASN A 389 -3.69 26.74 -37.67
C ASN A 389 -3.79 25.30 -37.11
N ARG A 390 -2.99 24.39 -37.67
CA ARG A 390 -3.06 22.95 -37.40
C ARG A 390 -1.73 22.43 -36.87
N LEU A 391 -1.76 21.85 -35.67
CA LEU A 391 -0.62 21.16 -35.08
C LEU A 391 -0.78 19.65 -35.27
N SER A 392 0.23 19.01 -35.84
CA SER A 392 0.37 17.55 -35.86
C SER A 392 1.48 17.11 -34.91
N ILE A 393 1.18 16.17 -34.02
CA ILE A 393 2.15 15.62 -33.07
C ILE A 393 2.36 14.14 -33.34
N LYS A 394 3.62 13.71 -33.44
CA LYS A 394 4.02 12.30 -33.46
C LYS A 394 4.73 11.99 -32.14
N VAL A 395 4.19 11.05 -31.38
CA VAL A 395 4.71 10.69 -30.06
C VAL A 395 5.25 9.27 -30.12
N LEU A 396 6.54 9.11 -29.87
CA LEU A 396 7.20 7.82 -29.73
C LEU A 396 7.45 7.55 -28.25
N PHE A 397 6.93 6.44 -27.75
CA PHE A 397 7.20 5.99 -26.39
C PHE A 397 7.32 4.47 -26.32
N LYS A 398 7.97 4.02 -25.25
CA LYS A 398 8.10 2.60 -24.91
C LYS A 398 7.52 2.35 -23.53
N LEU A 399 7.00 1.16 -23.33
CA LEU A 399 6.50 0.68 -22.04
C LEU A 399 7.27 -0.59 -21.72
N ALA A 400 8.10 -0.56 -20.67
CA ALA A 400 8.73 -1.77 -20.13
C ALA A 400 7.69 -2.50 -19.29
N VAL A 401 7.34 -3.73 -19.67
CA VAL A 401 6.29 -4.54 -19.06
C VAL A 401 6.92 -5.76 -18.41
N LYS A 402 6.67 -5.95 -17.12
CA LYS A 402 7.07 -7.15 -16.36
C LYS A 402 5.84 -7.87 -15.84
N ALA A 403 5.73 -9.16 -16.13
CA ALA A 403 4.74 -10.03 -15.49
C ALA A 403 5.34 -10.59 -14.18
N LEU A 404 4.62 -10.40 -13.08
CA LEU A 404 5.04 -10.74 -11.74
C LEU A 404 4.08 -11.72 -11.10
N GLN A 405 4.62 -12.72 -10.40
CA GLN A 405 3.83 -13.70 -9.66
C GLN A 405 4.28 -13.74 -8.20
N TRP A 406 3.35 -13.62 -7.27
CA TRP A 406 3.62 -13.89 -5.86
C TRP A 406 3.84 -15.38 -5.64
N VAL A 407 4.97 -15.73 -5.04
CA VAL A 407 5.33 -17.11 -4.71
C VAL A 407 6.00 -17.17 -3.34
N GLN A 408 6.00 -18.36 -2.75
CA GLN A 408 6.95 -18.71 -1.69
C GLN A 408 8.21 -19.28 -2.34
N ALA A 409 9.38 -18.80 -1.94
CA ALA A 409 10.66 -19.26 -2.45
C ALA A 409 11.62 -19.52 -1.29
N ALA A 410 12.36 -20.62 -1.36
CA ALA A 410 13.40 -20.95 -0.40
C ALA A 410 14.74 -20.37 -0.91
N VAL A 411 15.36 -19.47 -0.15
CA VAL A 411 16.54 -18.70 -0.57
C VAL A 411 17.66 -18.79 0.45
N ALA A 412 18.90 -18.68 -0.03
CA ALA A 412 20.07 -18.60 0.82
C ALA A 412 20.40 -17.15 1.17
N GLU A 413 20.54 -16.87 2.47
CA GLU A 413 21.07 -15.61 2.98
C GLU A 413 22.60 -15.58 2.85
N GLN A 414 23.15 -14.40 2.55
CA GLN A 414 24.59 -14.15 2.55
C GLN A 414 25.00 -13.65 3.95
N ASN A 415 25.57 -14.53 4.76
CA ASN A 415 26.07 -14.16 6.09
C ASN A 415 27.30 -13.24 5.95
N GLY A 416 27.26 -12.08 6.62
CA GLY A 416 28.25 -11.03 6.52
C GLY A 416 29.57 -11.40 7.19
N LEU A 417 30.53 -11.88 6.41
CA LEU A 417 31.95 -11.87 6.73
C LEU A 417 32.72 -11.58 5.44
N GLU A 418 32.59 -10.36 4.93
CA GLU A 418 33.56 -9.78 4.00
C GLU A 418 33.39 -8.26 4.01
N VAL A 419 34.22 -7.60 4.82
CA VAL A 419 34.38 -6.15 4.84
C VAL A 419 35.17 -5.77 3.58
N PHE A 420 34.50 -5.16 2.61
CA PHE A 420 35.17 -4.44 1.54
C PHE A 420 34.42 -3.15 1.25
N SER A 421 35.11 -2.03 1.51
CA SER A 421 34.72 -0.69 1.10
C SER A 421 34.55 -0.64 -0.42
N ALA A 422 33.39 -0.21 -0.90
CA ALA A 422 33.26 0.28 -2.27
C ALA A 422 32.34 1.49 -2.28
N GLU A 423 32.97 2.65 -2.40
CA GLU A 423 32.36 3.87 -2.92
C GLU A 423 31.72 3.56 -4.28
N THR A 424 30.46 3.94 -4.45
CA THR A 424 29.86 4.06 -5.78
C THR A 424 29.13 5.39 -5.84
N ASP A 425 29.83 6.39 -6.37
CA ASP A 425 29.25 7.62 -6.93
C ASP A 425 28.33 7.21 -8.08
N ARG A 426 27.03 7.01 -7.80
CA ARG A 426 26.01 6.73 -8.83
C ARG A 426 25.38 7.98 -9.43
N CYS A 427 25.62 9.16 -8.85
CA CYS A 427 24.87 10.38 -9.13
C CYS A 427 25.76 11.56 -9.61
N ARG A 428 26.91 11.30 -10.26
CA ARG A 428 27.72 12.33 -10.97
C ARG A 428 27.54 12.31 -12.47
#